data_AF-A0A0J6WET4-F1
#
_entry.id   AF-A0A0J6WET4-F1
#
_cell.length_a   1.000
_cell.length_b   1.000
_cell.length_c   1.000
_cell.angle_alpha   90.00
_cell.angle_beta   90.00
_cell.angle_gamma   90.00
#
_symmetry.space_group_name_H-M   'P 1'
#
loop_
_entity.id
_entity.type
_entity.pdbx_description
1 polymer ?
#
loop_
_entity_poly.entity_id
_entity_poly.type
_entity_poly.pdbx_seq_one_letter_code
_entity_poly.pdbx_strand_id
1 'polypeptide(L)'
;MDPEDDLPSAQYGGDFETTAIPRYDSAKPADQQPFALLNDAEPLPYVQPGTGLAPGSYGSTAVPTEVGVLDEHRERDRRGTQDLGLLVLRVALGLLLVAHGLQKMFGIWGGSGLGGFRDYLAGVGFQYADILSYVAAGGQIVAGVLLVLGLFTPVAAAGALAYLINAVLAEAIDAHNEARLSAFLTDGHEYEVILVAVVAAIILIGPGRYGLDAGRGWARRPFLGSFAALILGVGAGVAIWVLLNGANPLA
;
A
#
# COMPACT_ATOMS: atom_id res chain seq x y z
N MET A 1 -68.60 -25.41 -21.99
CA MET A 1 -67.16 -25.62 -22.21
C MET A 1 -66.70 -26.51 -21.08
N ASP A 2 -66.83 -27.82 -21.30
CA ASP A 2 -66.36 -28.86 -20.38
C ASP A 2 -64.89 -29.17 -20.70
N PRO A 3 -64.01 -29.34 -19.69
CA PRO A 3 -62.57 -29.46 -19.87
C PRO A 3 -62.07 -30.87 -20.25
N GLU A 4 -62.94 -31.76 -20.71
CA GLU A 4 -62.61 -33.18 -20.96
C GLU A 4 -62.47 -33.51 -22.48
N ASP A 5 -62.72 -32.55 -23.38
CA ASP A 5 -62.66 -32.76 -24.84
C ASP A 5 -61.25 -32.56 -25.47
N ASP A 6 -60.24 -32.18 -24.69
CA ASP A 6 -58.88 -31.85 -25.18
C ASP A 6 -57.83 -32.96 -24.95
N LEU A 7 -58.24 -34.23 -24.88
CA LEU A 7 -57.28 -35.33 -24.88
C LEU A 7 -56.99 -35.83 -26.31
N PRO A 8 -55.73 -35.74 -26.80
CA PRO A 8 -55.38 -36.27 -28.10
C PRO A 8 -55.52 -37.80 -28.11
N SER A 9 -56.20 -38.32 -29.14
CA SER A 9 -56.43 -39.75 -29.30
C SER A 9 -55.10 -40.51 -29.46
N ALA A 10 -54.98 -41.64 -28.76
CA ALA A 10 -53.77 -42.48 -28.72
C ALA A 10 -53.43 -43.21 -30.05
N GLN A 11 -53.97 -42.77 -31.18
CA GLN A 11 -53.78 -43.36 -32.51
C GLN A 11 -53.40 -42.34 -33.59
N TYR A 12 -52.99 -41.12 -33.22
CA TYR A 12 -52.40 -40.19 -34.19
C TYR A 12 -50.94 -40.58 -34.49
N GLY A 13 -50.76 -41.37 -35.54
CA GLY A 13 -49.46 -41.69 -36.14
C GLY A 13 -48.94 -40.54 -37.00
N GLY A 14 -48.58 -39.42 -36.35
CA GLY A 14 -47.83 -38.34 -36.98
C GLY A 14 -46.34 -38.66 -36.94
N ASP A 15 -45.69 -38.55 -38.09
CA ASP A 15 -44.27 -38.82 -38.28
C ASP A 15 -43.43 -38.01 -37.27
N PHE A 16 -42.89 -38.69 -36.26
CA PHE A 16 -41.76 -38.16 -35.49
C PHE A 16 -40.54 -38.20 -36.42
N GLU A 17 -40.46 -37.25 -37.35
CA GLU A 17 -39.19 -36.92 -37.98
C GLU A 17 -38.27 -36.42 -36.88
N THR A 18 -37.53 -37.37 -36.29
CA THR A 18 -36.26 -37.09 -35.66
C THR A 18 -35.42 -36.44 -36.75
N THR A 19 -35.29 -35.11 -36.72
CA THR A 19 -34.33 -34.40 -37.58
C THR A 19 -32.94 -34.89 -37.20
N ALA A 20 -32.52 -35.98 -37.83
CA ALA A 20 -31.17 -36.49 -37.70
C ALA A 20 -30.24 -35.43 -38.27
N ILE A 21 -29.35 -34.90 -37.42
CA ILE A 21 -28.33 -33.95 -37.83
C ILE A 21 -27.50 -34.62 -38.94
N PRO A 22 -27.45 -34.06 -40.17
CA PRO A 22 -26.62 -34.63 -41.22
C PRO A 22 -25.17 -34.67 -40.78
N ARG A 23 -24.50 -35.82 -40.95
CA ARG A 23 -23.03 -35.87 -40.80
C ARG A 23 -22.42 -35.06 -41.94
N TYR A 24 -21.69 -34.02 -41.56
CA TYR A 24 -20.89 -33.23 -42.48
C TYR A 24 -19.67 -34.05 -42.92
N ASP A 25 -19.76 -34.72 -44.07
CA ASP A 25 -18.59 -35.27 -44.75
C ASP A 25 -17.89 -34.14 -45.49
N SER A 26 -16.65 -33.83 -45.10
CA SER A 26 -15.85 -32.71 -45.63
C SER A 26 -15.30 -32.96 -47.05
N ALA A 27 -15.78 -34.00 -47.73
CA ALA A 27 -15.21 -34.49 -48.98
C ALA A 27 -16.28 -34.54 -50.09
N LYS A 28 -16.76 -33.37 -50.52
CA LYS A 28 -17.40 -33.24 -51.84
C LYS A 28 -17.05 -31.89 -52.46
N PRO A 29 -16.63 -31.83 -53.74
CA PRO A 29 -16.48 -30.56 -54.43
C PRO A 29 -17.87 -29.97 -54.66
N ALA A 30 -18.05 -28.69 -54.33
CA ALA A 30 -19.28 -27.97 -54.58
C ALA A 30 -19.40 -27.67 -56.09
N ASP A 31 -20.31 -28.37 -56.77
CA ASP A 31 -20.80 -27.92 -58.06
C ASP A 31 -21.63 -26.64 -57.87
N GLN A 32 -21.32 -25.65 -58.71
CA GLN A 32 -21.97 -24.35 -58.78
C GLN A 32 -23.47 -24.48 -59.03
N GLN A 33 -24.28 -23.79 -58.21
CA GLN A 33 -25.66 -23.43 -58.56
C GLN A 33 -25.81 -21.91 -58.46
N PRO A 34 -26.01 -21.19 -59.58
CA PRO A 34 -25.92 -19.73 -59.63
C PRO A 34 -27.27 -18.99 -59.51
N PHE A 35 -28.33 -19.62 -59.00
CA PHE A 35 -29.64 -18.96 -58.89
C PHE A 35 -30.25 -19.12 -57.49
N ALA A 36 -30.16 -18.05 -56.70
CA ALA A 36 -30.96 -17.87 -55.49
C ALA A 36 -32.39 -17.46 -55.89
N LEU A 37 -33.39 -18.13 -55.32
CA LEU A 37 -34.81 -17.83 -55.58
C LEU A 37 -35.19 -16.50 -54.90
N LEU A 38 -35.98 -15.70 -55.61
CA LEU A 38 -36.31 -14.30 -55.31
C LEU A 38 -37.18 -14.06 -54.04
N ASN A 39 -37.33 -15.05 -53.17
CA ASN A 39 -38.28 -15.01 -52.06
C ASN A 39 -37.79 -15.67 -50.75
N ASP A 40 -36.51 -16.02 -50.65
CA ASP A 40 -35.95 -16.49 -49.39
C ASP A 40 -35.57 -15.30 -48.50
N ALA A 41 -35.99 -15.36 -47.23
CA ALA A 41 -35.68 -14.33 -46.24
C ALA A 41 -34.16 -14.24 -46.04
N GLU A 42 -33.61 -13.06 -46.29
CA GLU A 42 -32.17 -12.79 -46.15
C GLU A 42 -31.75 -13.06 -44.69
N PRO A 43 -30.80 -13.98 -44.43
CA PRO A 43 -30.38 -14.27 -43.08
C PRO A 43 -29.63 -13.08 -42.48
N LEU A 44 -29.98 -12.71 -41.24
CA LEU A 44 -29.33 -11.65 -40.47
C LEU A 44 -27.80 -11.83 -40.44
N PRO A 45 -27.01 -10.74 -40.39
CA PRO A 45 -25.58 -10.77 -40.54
C PRO A 45 -24.92 -11.30 -39.26
N TYR A 46 -24.99 -12.61 -39.05
CA TYR A 46 -24.03 -13.29 -38.21
C TYR A 46 -22.78 -13.54 -39.04
N VAL A 47 -21.65 -13.09 -38.50
CA VAL A 47 -20.32 -13.33 -39.04
C VAL A 47 -20.14 -14.84 -39.21
N GLN A 48 -20.26 -15.33 -40.43
CA GLN A 48 -19.78 -16.65 -40.79
C GLN A 48 -18.26 -16.64 -40.58
N PRO A 49 -17.69 -17.56 -39.78
CA PRO A 49 -16.25 -17.76 -39.79
C PRO A 49 -15.88 -18.27 -41.18
N GLY A 50 -15.36 -17.37 -42.02
CA GLY A 50 -14.98 -17.68 -43.38
C GLY A 50 -13.95 -18.80 -43.40
N THR A 51 -14.27 -19.87 -44.13
CA THR A 51 -13.32 -20.92 -44.49
C THR A 51 -12.14 -20.27 -45.22
N GLY A 52 -10.93 -20.51 -44.71
CA GLY A 52 -9.73 -19.75 -45.04
C GLY A 52 -9.45 -19.61 -46.53
N LEU A 53 -9.47 -18.36 -47.01
CA LEU A 53 -8.72 -17.94 -48.19
C LEU A 53 -7.24 -17.79 -47.79
N ALA A 54 -6.36 -18.37 -48.60
CA ALA A 54 -4.91 -18.22 -48.48
C ALA A 54 -4.51 -16.72 -48.43
N PRO A 55 -3.44 -16.36 -47.69
CA PRO A 55 -3.22 -15.00 -47.19
C PRO A 55 -2.86 -14.03 -48.32
N GLY A 56 -3.80 -13.12 -48.62
CA GLY A 56 -3.49 -11.86 -49.29
C GLY A 56 -2.73 -10.94 -48.33
N SER A 57 -1.75 -10.22 -48.87
CA SER A 57 -0.77 -9.32 -48.23
C SER A 57 -1.32 -8.12 -47.43
N TYR A 58 -2.55 -8.17 -46.93
CA TYR A 58 -3.14 -7.16 -46.05
C TYR A 58 -3.89 -7.79 -44.87
N GLY A 59 -3.43 -8.95 -44.41
CA GLY A 59 -3.82 -9.50 -43.12
C GLY A 59 -3.02 -8.81 -42.02
N SER A 60 -3.54 -7.71 -41.48
CA SER A 60 -3.18 -7.34 -40.11
C SER A 60 -3.63 -8.50 -39.23
N THR A 61 -2.73 -9.43 -38.95
CA THR A 61 -2.89 -10.36 -37.83
C THR A 61 -3.14 -9.47 -36.62
N ALA A 62 -4.39 -9.39 -36.17
CA ALA A 62 -4.70 -8.87 -34.86
C ALA A 62 -3.98 -9.80 -33.88
N VAL A 63 -2.74 -9.43 -33.55
CA VAL A 63 -2.07 -9.95 -32.37
C VAL A 63 -3.06 -9.64 -31.25
N PRO A 64 -3.47 -10.61 -30.42
CA PRO A 64 -4.30 -10.31 -29.27
C PRO A 64 -3.54 -9.23 -28.49
N THR A 65 -4.09 -8.01 -28.48
CA THR A 65 -3.61 -6.98 -27.59
C THR A 65 -3.83 -7.58 -26.21
N GLU A 66 -2.75 -8.04 -25.57
CA GLU A 66 -2.77 -8.29 -24.15
C GLU A 66 -3.35 -7.03 -23.54
N VAL A 67 -4.57 -7.11 -23.00
CA VAL A 67 -5.13 -6.04 -22.18
C VAL A 67 -4.19 -5.99 -21.00
N GLY A 68 -3.18 -5.15 -21.12
CA GLY A 68 -2.15 -5.00 -20.14
C GLY A 68 -2.85 -4.64 -18.85
N VAL A 69 -2.80 -5.55 -17.88
CA VAL A 69 -3.04 -5.25 -16.46
C VAL A 69 -2.12 -4.11 -15.97
N LEU A 70 -1.21 -3.65 -16.84
CA LEU A 70 -0.32 -2.51 -16.74
C LEU A 70 -1.00 -1.14 -16.98
N ASP A 71 -2.14 -1.05 -17.69
CA ASP A 71 -2.76 0.26 -18.00
C ASP A 71 -3.63 0.83 -16.86
N GLU A 72 -4.18 -0.01 -15.97
CA GLU A 72 -4.93 0.49 -14.79
C GLU A 72 -4.05 1.29 -13.82
N HIS A 73 -2.73 1.01 -13.79
CA HIS A 73 -1.79 1.70 -12.91
C HIS A 73 -1.41 3.09 -13.43
N ARG A 74 -1.57 3.34 -14.73
CA ARG A 74 -1.17 4.59 -15.39
C ARG A 74 -2.25 5.67 -15.26
N GLU A 75 -3.51 5.28 -15.10
CA GLU A 75 -4.63 6.22 -14.96
C GLU A 75 -4.82 6.81 -13.54
N ARG A 76 -4.27 6.15 -12.49
CA ARG A 76 -4.40 6.62 -11.09
C ARG A 76 -3.47 7.79 -10.71
N ASP A 77 -2.43 8.07 -11.48
CA ASP A 77 -1.43 9.12 -11.18
C ASP A 77 -1.81 10.52 -11.73
N ARG A 78 -3.03 10.98 -11.53
CA ARG A 78 -3.41 12.36 -11.93
C ARG A 78 -2.72 13.46 -11.10
N ARG A 79 -2.00 13.08 -10.03
CA ARG A 79 -1.04 13.92 -9.28
C ARG A 79 0.31 13.21 -9.19
N GLY A 80 1.11 13.26 -10.27
CA GLY A 80 2.43 12.63 -10.34
C GLY A 80 3.47 13.12 -9.30
N THR A 81 3.12 14.09 -8.45
CA THR A 81 3.99 14.66 -7.41
C THR A 81 3.77 14.07 -6.01
N GLN A 82 2.77 13.20 -5.80
CA GLN A 82 2.49 12.64 -4.47
C GLN A 82 3.66 11.81 -3.93
N ASP A 83 4.21 10.91 -4.74
CA ASP A 83 5.38 10.11 -4.37
C ASP A 83 6.62 10.97 -4.14
N LEU A 84 6.76 12.07 -4.88
CA LEU A 84 7.85 13.01 -4.71
C LEU A 84 7.71 13.77 -3.37
N GLY A 85 6.50 14.20 -3.02
CA GLY A 85 6.21 14.79 -1.72
C GLY A 85 6.53 13.84 -0.56
N LEU A 86 6.19 12.56 -0.71
CA LEU A 86 6.53 11.52 0.28
C LEU A 86 8.03 11.29 0.39
N LEU A 87 8.75 11.29 -0.73
CA LEU A 87 10.21 11.20 -0.72
C LEU A 87 10.81 12.37 0.05
N VAL A 88 10.38 13.60 -0.25
CA VAL A 88 10.85 14.80 0.45
C VAL A 88 10.57 14.71 1.95
N LEU A 89 9.36 14.30 2.34
CA LEU A 89 8.99 14.14 3.75
C LEU A 89 9.88 13.11 4.47
N ARG A 90 10.11 11.95 3.84
CA ARG A 90 10.98 10.89 4.38
C ARG A 90 12.43 11.34 4.51
N VAL A 91 12.96 12.01 3.48
CA VAL A 91 14.34 12.49 3.48
C VAL A 91 14.52 13.59 4.52
N ALA A 92 13.61 14.56 4.58
CA ALA A 92 13.68 15.64 5.56
C ALA A 92 13.65 15.10 7.00
N LEU A 93 12.68 14.25 7.32
CA LEU A 93 12.59 13.63 8.65
C LEU A 93 13.81 12.75 8.94
N GLY A 94 14.22 11.89 7.99
CA GLY A 94 15.33 10.97 8.19
C GLY A 94 16.66 11.70 8.40
N LEU A 95 16.93 12.76 7.62
CA LEU A 95 18.09 13.63 7.82
C LEU A 95 18.04 14.35 9.17
N LEU A 96 16.85 14.80 9.59
CA LEU A 96 16.66 15.43 10.89
C LEU A 96 17.03 14.46 12.03
N LEU A 97 16.55 13.21 11.96
CA LEU A 97 16.89 12.18 12.94
C LEU A 97 18.39 11.86 12.93
N VAL A 98 19.01 11.75 11.77
CA VAL A 98 20.47 11.53 11.66
C VAL A 98 21.24 12.70 12.26
N ALA A 99 20.87 13.95 11.95
CA ALA A 99 21.55 15.13 12.47
C ALA A 99 21.46 15.20 14.01
N HIS A 100 20.27 15.01 14.58
CA HIS A 100 20.08 14.99 16.02
C HIS A 100 20.77 13.79 16.68
N GLY A 101 20.75 12.62 16.03
CA GLY A 101 21.47 11.44 16.50
C GLY A 101 22.98 11.64 16.52
N LEU A 102 23.55 12.31 15.50
CA LEU A 102 24.96 12.67 15.45
C LEU A 102 25.33 13.71 16.51
N GLN A 103 24.46 14.68 16.78
CA GLN A 103 24.63 15.63 17.89
C GLN A 103 24.67 14.91 19.24
N LYS A 104 23.77 13.94 19.45
CA LYS A 104 23.68 13.16 20.69
C LYS A 104 24.79 12.12 20.82
N MET A 105 25.25 11.51 19.73
CA MET A 105 26.26 10.46 19.79
C MET A 105 27.69 11.01 19.79
N PHE A 106 27.95 12.04 18.99
CA PHE A 106 29.30 12.55 18.73
C PHE A 106 29.50 14.01 19.11
N GLY A 107 28.46 14.74 19.50
CA GLY A 107 28.59 16.17 19.87
C GLY A 107 28.89 17.10 18.69
N ILE A 108 28.61 16.66 17.46
CA ILE A 108 28.82 17.49 16.25
C ILE A 108 27.92 18.73 16.33
N TRP A 109 28.36 19.85 15.75
CA TRP A 109 27.62 21.12 15.76
C TRP A 109 27.29 21.67 17.17
N GLY A 110 28.15 21.38 18.16
CA GLY A 110 27.92 21.81 19.54
C GLY A 110 26.82 21.02 20.26
N GLY A 111 26.50 19.82 19.77
CA GLY A 111 25.57 18.91 20.44
C GLY A 111 26.07 18.47 21.82
N SER A 112 25.16 18.00 22.66
CA SER A 112 25.44 17.55 24.03
C SER A 112 26.46 16.41 24.11
N GLY A 113 26.66 15.68 23.00
CA GLY A 113 27.47 14.48 22.96
C GLY A 113 26.87 13.37 23.83
N LEU A 114 27.52 12.21 23.81
CA LEU A 114 26.94 11.03 24.44
C LEU A 114 26.84 11.17 25.96
N GLY A 115 27.83 11.80 26.58
CA GLY A 115 27.82 12.10 28.01
C GLY A 115 26.64 13.00 28.40
N GLY A 116 26.46 14.13 27.72
CA GLY A 116 25.36 15.04 28.02
C GLY A 116 23.98 14.44 27.73
N PHE A 117 23.85 13.61 26.68
CA PHE A 117 22.60 12.90 26.43
C PHE A 117 22.30 11.83 27.50
N ARG A 118 23.32 11.14 27.99
CA ARG A 118 23.21 10.18 29.08
C ARG A 118 22.81 10.87 30.39
N ASP A 119 23.40 12.02 30.70
CA ASP A 119 23.04 12.81 31.88
C ASP A 119 21.61 13.35 31.78
N TYR A 120 21.18 13.77 30.59
CA TYR A 120 19.79 14.13 30.31
C TYR A 120 18.83 12.96 30.59
N LEU A 121 19.10 11.78 30.04
CA LEU A 121 18.27 10.59 30.27
C LEU A 121 18.19 10.22 31.77
N ALA A 122 19.30 10.35 32.49
CA ALA A 122 19.33 10.13 33.94
C ALA A 122 18.52 11.20 34.69
N GLY A 123 18.57 12.47 34.26
CA GLY A 123 17.81 13.57 34.83
C GLY A 123 16.29 13.41 34.64
N VAL A 124 15.87 12.90 33.49
CA VAL A 124 14.46 12.56 33.20
C VAL A 124 13.99 11.33 33.99
N GLY A 125 14.90 10.54 34.57
CA GLY A 125 14.57 9.40 35.43
C GLY A 125 14.70 8.02 34.77
N PHE A 126 15.30 7.90 33.58
CA PHE A 126 15.52 6.59 32.95
C PHE A 126 16.53 5.74 33.71
N GLN A 127 16.12 4.52 34.07
CA GLN A 127 16.99 3.46 34.55
C GLN A 127 17.92 3.00 33.42
N TYR A 128 19.19 2.71 33.74
CA TYR A 128 20.20 2.28 32.76
C TYR A 128 20.49 3.32 31.64
N ALA A 129 20.45 4.61 31.97
CA ALA A 129 20.80 5.72 31.06
C ALA A 129 22.12 5.52 30.29
N ASP A 130 23.08 4.82 30.92
CA ASP A 130 24.29 4.26 30.32
C ASP A 130 24.03 3.59 28.96
N ILE A 131 23.28 2.49 28.97
CA ILE A 131 23.04 1.64 27.82
C ILE A 131 22.03 2.30 26.89
N LEU A 132 21.02 2.94 27.47
CA LEU A 132 19.97 3.64 26.72
C LEU A 132 20.53 4.77 25.87
N SER A 133 21.55 5.49 26.34
CA SER A 133 22.16 6.56 25.54
C SER A 133 22.72 6.04 24.22
N TYR A 134 23.46 4.93 24.23
CA TYR A 134 23.99 4.28 23.03
C TYR A 134 22.89 3.72 22.14
N VAL A 135 21.94 2.99 22.72
CA VAL A 135 20.86 2.32 21.97
C VAL A 135 19.93 3.36 21.34
N ALA A 136 19.55 4.40 22.08
CA ALA A 136 18.65 5.43 21.60
C ALA A 136 19.32 6.35 20.57
N ALA A 137 20.54 6.83 20.81
CA ALA A 137 21.24 7.67 19.83
C ALA A 137 21.62 6.88 18.57
N GLY A 138 22.14 5.66 18.72
CA GLY A 138 22.45 4.77 17.60
C GLY A 138 21.19 4.36 16.83
N GLY A 139 20.13 3.98 17.54
CA GLY A 139 18.84 3.63 16.97
C GLY A 139 18.21 4.79 16.19
N GLN A 140 18.33 6.02 16.71
CA GLN A 140 17.86 7.23 16.02
C GLN A 140 18.57 7.43 14.67
N ILE A 141 19.90 7.27 14.64
CA ILE A 141 20.69 7.39 13.40
C ILE A 141 20.28 6.29 12.41
N VAL A 142 20.22 5.04 12.87
CA VAL A 142 19.87 3.90 12.01
C VAL A 142 18.46 4.07 11.43
N ALA A 143 17.48 4.44 12.26
CA ALA A 143 16.11 4.70 11.82
C ALA A 143 16.07 5.84 10.79
N GLY A 144 16.81 6.93 11.03
CA GLY A 144 16.90 8.05 10.09
C GLY A 144 17.50 7.64 8.74
N VAL A 145 18.61 6.88 8.73
CA VAL A 145 19.22 6.36 7.50
C VAL A 145 18.25 5.44 6.74
N LEU A 146 17.59 4.52 7.44
CA LEU A 146 16.61 3.61 6.84
C LEU A 146 15.42 4.38 6.22
N LEU A 147 14.96 5.45 6.86
CA LEU A 147 13.91 6.33 6.34
C LEU A 147 14.32 7.06 5.06
N VAL A 148 15.54 7.62 5.01
CA VAL A 148 16.09 8.29 3.82
C VAL A 148 16.15 7.31 2.66
N LEU A 149 16.69 6.11 2.90
CA LEU A 149 16.79 5.06 1.89
C LEU A 149 15.42 4.47 1.51
N GLY A 150 14.40 4.66 2.35
CA GLY A 150 13.09 4.03 2.19
C GLY A 150 13.17 2.52 2.26
N LEU A 151 14.01 2.01 3.17
CA LEU A 151 14.19 0.59 3.44
C LEU A 151 13.55 0.23 4.79
N PHE A 152 12.71 -0.80 4.82
CA PHE A 152 11.90 -1.16 5.98
C PHE A 152 11.12 0.03 6.57
N THR A 153 10.65 0.94 5.70
CA THR A 153 10.07 2.24 6.08
C THR A 153 9.07 2.19 7.23
N PRO A 154 8.03 1.32 7.24
CA PRO A 154 7.07 1.30 8.36
C PRO A 154 7.73 0.86 9.68
N VAL A 155 8.73 -0.02 9.65
CA VAL A 155 9.45 -0.47 10.84
C VAL A 155 10.42 0.60 11.33
N ALA A 156 11.20 1.20 10.43
CA ALA A 156 12.10 2.31 10.76
C ALA A 156 11.33 3.51 11.31
N ALA A 157 10.19 3.85 10.69
CA ALA A 157 9.29 4.89 11.16
C ALA A 157 8.65 4.54 12.51
N ALA A 158 8.30 3.28 12.77
CA ALA A 158 7.80 2.85 14.07
C ALA A 158 8.86 3.01 15.18
N GLY A 159 10.13 2.71 14.90
CA GLY A 159 11.23 2.98 15.82
C GLY A 159 11.43 4.48 16.08
N ALA A 160 11.36 5.30 15.03
CA ALA A 160 11.38 6.76 15.16
C ALA A 160 10.20 7.29 15.97
N LEU A 161 9.00 6.70 15.80
CA LEU A 161 7.81 7.05 16.57
C LEU A 161 8.00 6.75 18.06
N ALA A 162 8.50 5.56 18.39
CA ALA A 162 8.79 5.18 19.76
C ALA A 162 9.76 6.17 20.41
N TYR A 163 10.80 6.59 19.68
CA TYR A 163 11.74 7.61 20.15
C TYR A 163 11.07 8.96 20.41
N LEU A 164 10.29 9.47 19.45
CA LEU A 164 9.59 10.76 19.60
C LEU A 164 8.55 10.75 20.72
N ILE A 165 7.88 9.62 20.95
CA ILE A 165 6.96 9.47 22.09
C ILE A 165 7.70 9.65 23.41
N ASN A 166 8.90 9.06 23.56
CA ASN A 166 9.69 9.23 24.77
C ASN A 166 10.19 10.68 24.95
N ALA A 167 10.47 11.41 23.86
CA ALA A 167 10.79 12.84 23.93
C ALA A 167 9.59 13.66 24.42
N VAL A 168 8.42 13.50 23.79
CA VAL A 168 7.19 14.21 24.19
C VAL A 168 6.80 13.91 25.63
N LEU A 169 6.95 12.67 26.08
CA LEU A 169 6.65 12.29 27.46
C LEU A 169 7.63 12.91 28.46
N ALA A 170 8.92 13.00 28.12
CA ALA A 170 9.91 13.68 28.96
C ALA A 170 9.55 15.15 29.15
N GLU A 171 9.26 15.85 28.06
CA GLU A 171 8.86 17.27 28.12
C GLU A 171 7.53 17.46 28.85
N ALA A 172 6.56 16.56 28.68
CA ALA A 172 5.29 16.63 29.36
C ALA A 172 5.42 16.48 30.89
N ILE A 173 6.31 15.60 31.37
CA ILE A 173 6.58 15.47 32.81
C ILE A 173 7.30 16.72 33.35
N ASP A 174 8.28 17.25 32.64
CA ASP A 174 8.96 18.48 33.06
C ASP A 174 7.97 19.65 33.15
N ALA A 175 7.11 19.82 32.14
CA ALA A 175 6.04 20.83 32.16
C ALA A 175 5.00 20.59 33.28
N HIS A 176 4.73 19.33 33.65
CA HIS A 176 3.86 18.99 34.79
C HIS A 176 4.48 19.44 36.10
N ASN A 177 5.75 19.10 36.32
CA ASN A 177 6.48 19.45 37.54
C ASN A 177 6.59 20.97 37.72
N GLU A 178 6.65 21.73 36.63
CA GLU A 178 6.65 23.20 36.63
C GLU A 178 5.26 23.84 36.66
N ALA A 179 4.18 23.05 36.73
CA ALA A 179 2.78 23.51 36.65
C ALA A 179 2.44 24.29 35.36
N ARG A 180 3.17 24.04 34.28
CA ARG A 180 3.02 24.68 32.95
C ARG A 180 2.26 23.82 31.94
N LEU A 181 1.73 22.66 32.33
CA LEU A 181 0.99 21.76 31.42
C LEU A 181 -0.16 22.42 30.65
N SER A 182 -0.86 23.37 31.26
CA SER A 182 -1.95 24.09 30.59
C SER A 182 -1.46 24.92 29.39
N ALA A 183 -0.17 25.27 29.38
CA ALA A 183 0.50 25.99 28.32
C ALA A 183 1.35 25.09 27.41
N PHE A 184 1.32 23.76 27.58
CA PHE A 184 2.23 22.83 26.90
C PHE A 184 2.26 23.04 25.37
N LEU A 185 1.10 23.12 24.71
CA LEU A 185 1.08 23.40 23.28
C LEU A 185 1.65 24.79 22.94
N THR A 186 1.34 25.81 23.73
CA THR A 186 1.79 27.19 23.52
C THR A 186 3.26 27.45 23.90
N ASP A 187 3.97 26.50 24.53
CA ASP A 187 5.33 26.67 25.05
C ASP A 187 6.43 26.14 24.11
N GLY A 188 6.07 25.84 22.86
CA GLY A 188 7.01 25.36 21.84
C GLY A 188 6.99 23.85 21.58
N HIS A 189 6.20 23.09 22.34
CA HIS A 189 6.06 21.63 22.18
C HIS A 189 5.24 21.22 20.93
N GLU A 190 4.61 22.18 20.25
CA GLU A 190 3.91 21.97 18.97
C GLU A 190 4.78 21.27 17.91
N TYR A 191 6.08 21.58 17.88
CA TYR A 191 7.02 20.99 16.93
C TYR A 191 7.12 19.48 17.09
N GLU A 192 7.23 18.98 18.32
CA GLU A 192 7.35 17.54 18.57
C GLU A 192 6.04 16.80 18.24
N VAL A 193 4.90 17.38 18.59
CA VAL A 193 3.58 16.83 18.25
C VAL A 193 3.41 16.73 16.73
N ILE A 194 3.87 17.74 15.98
CA ILE A 194 3.86 17.71 14.52
C ILE A 194 4.80 16.61 14.00
N LEU A 195 6.00 16.43 14.56
CA LEU A 195 6.90 15.35 14.16
C LEU A 195 6.29 13.97 14.39
N VAL A 196 5.62 13.76 15.53
CA VAL A 196 4.89 12.52 15.83
C VAL A 196 3.81 12.28 14.77
N ALA A 197 3.02 13.31 14.44
CA ALA A 197 1.99 13.21 13.41
C ALA A 197 2.56 12.90 12.01
N VAL A 198 3.68 13.54 11.65
CA VAL A 198 4.40 13.29 10.39
C VAL A 198 4.92 11.86 10.31
N VAL A 199 5.53 11.35 11.39
CA VAL A 199 5.99 9.96 11.46
C VAL A 199 4.82 8.99 11.34
N ALA A 200 3.73 9.22 12.07
CA ALA A 200 2.54 8.38 11.99
C ALA A 200 1.97 8.35 10.57
N ALA A 201 1.94 9.49 9.89
CA ALA A 201 1.54 9.56 8.48
C ALA A 201 2.48 8.73 7.59
N ILE A 202 3.81 8.82 7.77
CA ILE A 202 4.77 8.02 7.00
C ILE A 202 4.58 6.51 7.23
N ILE A 203 4.29 6.08 8.47
CA ILE A 203 4.00 4.66 8.77
C ILE A 203 2.78 4.18 7.97
N LEU A 204 1.70 4.97 7.98
CA LEU A 204 0.44 4.63 7.32
C LEU A 204 0.54 4.67 5.79
N ILE A 205 1.31 5.62 5.24
CA ILE A 205 1.47 5.82 3.80
C ILE A 205 2.52 4.85 3.21
N GLY A 206 3.55 4.50 3.99
CA GLY A 206 4.60 3.57 3.58
C GLY A 206 5.75 4.21 2.78
N PRO A 207 6.56 3.41 2.04
CA PRO A 207 7.79 3.88 1.38
C PRO A 207 7.57 4.77 0.15
N GLY A 208 6.37 4.77 -0.47
CA GLY A 208 6.14 5.41 -1.78
C GLY A 208 6.98 4.79 -2.90
N ARG A 209 6.91 5.38 -4.11
CA ARG A 209 7.61 4.85 -5.31
C ARG A 209 9.13 5.00 -5.30
N TYR A 210 9.66 6.01 -4.62
CA TYR A 210 11.10 6.33 -4.60
C TYR A 210 11.86 5.71 -3.41
N GLY A 211 11.32 4.66 -2.78
CA GLY A 211 12.01 3.92 -1.72
C GLY A 211 12.63 2.63 -2.23
N LEU A 212 13.71 2.16 -1.61
CA LEU A 212 14.28 0.85 -1.93
C LEU A 212 13.30 -0.31 -1.68
N ASP A 213 12.34 -0.13 -0.76
CA ASP A 213 11.24 -1.08 -0.53
C ASP A 213 10.05 -0.93 -1.49
N ALA A 214 10.07 0.03 -2.43
CA ALA A 214 8.94 0.27 -3.34
C ALA A 214 8.53 -0.98 -4.13
N GLY A 215 9.50 -1.84 -4.48
CA GLY A 215 9.25 -3.10 -5.18
C GLY A 215 8.58 -4.18 -4.32
N ARG A 216 8.75 -4.16 -2.99
CA ARG A 216 8.35 -5.27 -2.11
C ARG A 216 6.88 -5.18 -1.72
N GLY A 217 6.12 -6.24 -2.00
CA GLY A 217 4.66 -6.30 -1.77
C GLY A 217 4.23 -6.12 -0.31
N TRP A 218 5.09 -6.44 0.66
CA TRP A 218 4.83 -6.22 2.09
C TRP A 218 4.77 -4.73 2.46
N ALA A 219 5.48 -3.87 1.75
CA ALA A 219 5.50 -2.43 2.01
C ALA A 219 4.38 -1.66 1.26
N ARG A 220 3.76 -2.28 0.24
CA ARG A 220 2.67 -1.70 -0.58
C ARG A 220 1.26 -2.16 -0.21
N ARG A 221 1.09 -3.21 0.60
CA ARG A 221 -0.24 -3.73 0.99
C ARG A 221 -0.56 -3.37 2.45
N PRO A 222 -1.24 -2.24 2.70
CA PRO A 222 -1.27 -1.58 4.02
C PRO A 222 -2.24 -2.20 5.04
N PHE A 223 -3.07 -3.19 4.69
CA PHE A 223 -4.24 -3.47 5.52
C PHE A 223 -3.92 -3.97 6.94
N LEU A 224 -2.81 -4.68 7.14
CA LEU A 224 -2.42 -5.14 8.49
C LEU A 224 -0.99 -4.74 8.88
N GLY A 225 -0.05 -4.65 7.94
CA GLY A 225 1.36 -4.41 8.24
C GLY A 225 1.63 -3.00 8.78
N SER A 226 1.17 -1.95 8.10
CA SER A 226 1.40 -0.57 8.51
C SER A 226 0.65 -0.20 9.78
N PHE A 227 -0.59 -0.66 9.93
CA PHE A 227 -1.35 -0.42 11.14
C PHE A 227 -0.76 -1.17 12.35
N ALA A 228 -0.33 -2.42 12.16
CA ALA A 228 0.42 -3.14 13.19
C ALA A 228 1.74 -2.45 13.53
N ALA A 229 2.49 -1.93 12.54
CA ALA A 229 3.71 -1.18 12.78
C ALA A 229 3.45 0.11 13.57
N LEU A 230 2.35 0.82 13.30
CA LEU A 230 1.94 1.99 14.07
C LEU A 230 1.66 1.61 15.53
N ILE A 231 0.84 0.59 15.76
CA ILE A 231 0.52 0.10 17.11
C ILE A 231 1.78 -0.36 17.82
N LEU A 232 2.67 -1.08 17.14
CA LEU A 232 3.93 -1.54 17.70
C LEU A 232 4.85 -0.37 18.03
N GLY A 233 4.93 0.67 17.19
CA GLY A 233 5.72 1.87 17.47
C GLY A 233 5.21 2.63 18.70
N VAL A 234 3.90 2.85 18.77
CA VAL A 234 3.27 3.49 19.94
C VAL A 234 3.44 2.64 21.19
N GLY A 235 3.11 1.35 21.11
CA GLY A 235 3.21 0.41 22.21
C GLY A 235 4.64 0.24 22.71
N ALA A 236 5.63 0.18 21.81
CA ALA A 236 7.04 0.13 22.19
C ALA A 236 7.48 1.43 22.88
N GLY A 237 7.08 2.60 22.36
CA GLY A 237 7.40 3.89 22.97
C GLY A 237 6.88 3.98 24.42
N VAL A 238 5.60 3.65 24.61
CA VAL A 238 4.96 3.63 25.94
C VAL A 238 5.56 2.55 26.84
N ALA A 239 5.84 1.35 26.32
CA ALA A 239 6.45 0.28 27.12
C ALA A 239 7.86 0.64 27.58
N ILE A 240 8.69 1.24 26.71
CA ILE A 240 10.02 1.75 27.06
C ILE A 240 9.90 2.78 28.19
N TRP A 241 8.96 3.72 28.07
CA TRP A 241 8.72 4.72 29.09
C TRP A 241 8.34 4.07 30.44
N VAL A 242 7.28 3.27 30.46
CA VAL A 242 6.76 2.68 31.71
C VAL A 242 7.78 1.73 32.36
N LEU A 243 8.47 0.90 31.57
CA LEU A 243 9.39 -0.11 32.10
C LEU A 243 10.73 0.49 32.54
N LEU A 244 11.21 1.53 31.86
CA LEU A 244 12.57 2.04 32.08
C LEU A 244 12.60 3.38 32.81
N ASN A 245 11.59 4.24 32.68
CA ASN A 245 11.48 5.47 33.45
C ASN A 245 10.75 5.25 34.79
N GLY A 246 9.79 4.31 34.81
CA GLY A 246 9.03 3.97 36.03
C GLY A 246 7.93 4.97 36.40
N ALA A 247 7.84 6.11 35.72
CA ALA A 247 6.70 7.03 35.81
C ALA A 247 5.54 6.54 34.94
N ASN A 248 4.32 6.50 35.52
CA ASN A 248 3.13 6.15 34.77
C ASN A 248 2.66 7.37 33.96
N PRO A 249 2.68 7.35 32.61
CA PRO A 249 2.37 8.52 31.79
C PRO A 249 0.89 8.93 31.83
N LEU A 250 0.05 8.17 32.54
CA LEU A 250 -1.39 8.38 32.68
C LEU A 250 -1.83 8.63 34.14
N ALA A 251 -0.89 8.68 35.08
CA ALA A 251 -1.18 8.89 36.51
C ALA A 251 -1.13 10.37 36.90
#